data_AF-A0AAE0ZUX1-F1
#
_entry.id   AF-A0AAE0ZUX1-F1
#
_cell.length_a   1.000
_cell.length_b   1.000
_cell.length_c   1.000
_cell.angle_alpha   90.00
_cell.angle_beta   90.00
_cell.angle_gamma   90.00
#
_symmetry.space_group_name_H-M   'P 1'
#
loop_
_entity.id
_entity.type
_entity.pdbx_description
1 polymer ?
#
loop_
_entity_poly.entity_id
_entity_poly.type
_entity_poly.pdbx_seq_one_letter_code
_entity_poly.pdbx_strand_id
1 'polypeptide(L)'
;MGTARYRSALNLVVTSADIQHEKVETELRERIGSFHKEDLQHAETTVKNVLPSSDDIKHEKVESELRERIGSFHKDDLHHAETAVKNVLPSTDDIGQEKQEVELKKSISDFNKSSLNKTNTQEKNPLPPTDAIEAEKKENEFRSSIEGFPKGQLKPTETAEKNVLPTKEDIEADKAGK
;
A
#
# COMPACT_ATOMS: atom_id res chain seq x y z
N MET A 1 92.55 17.98 40.94
CA MET A 1 92.20 17.44 39.61
C MET A 1 90.78 16.91 39.68
N GLY A 2 89.93 17.21 38.68
CA GLY A 2 88.63 16.55 38.53
C GLY A 2 87.44 17.49 38.30
N THR A 3 87.47 18.21 37.18
CA THR A 3 86.32 18.95 36.64
C THR A 3 85.23 18.02 36.11
N ALA A 4 83.99 18.41 36.41
CA ALA A 4 82.78 18.30 35.60
C ALA A 4 82.23 16.91 35.22
N ARG A 5 80.92 16.72 35.46
CA ARG A 5 79.93 16.42 34.41
C ARG A 5 78.49 16.52 34.93
N TYR A 6 77.77 17.49 34.34
CA TYR A 6 76.36 17.53 33.97
C TYR A 6 75.42 16.42 34.44
N ARG A 7 74.29 16.83 35.03
CA ARG A 7 72.97 16.36 34.61
C ARG A 7 71.91 17.46 34.85
N SER A 8 71.22 17.75 33.76
CA SER A 8 70.06 18.64 33.62
C SER A 8 69.04 18.40 34.73
N ALA A 9 68.70 19.46 35.46
CA ALA A 9 67.48 19.52 36.24
C ALA A 9 66.62 20.61 35.61
N LEU A 10 65.44 20.22 35.12
CA LEU A 10 64.35 21.10 34.72
C LEU A 10 64.24 22.23 35.76
N ASN A 11 64.61 23.45 35.39
CA ASN A 11 64.19 24.62 36.15
C ASN A 11 62.70 24.82 35.86
N LEU A 12 61.87 24.29 36.74
CA LEU A 12 60.45 24.58 36.83
C LEU A 12 60.29 26.10 37.03
N VAL A 13 60.01 26.83 35.96
CA VAL A 13 59.70 28.26 36.06
C VAL A 13 58.33 28.38 36.68
N VAL A 14 58.27 28.65 37.98
CA VAL A 14 57.02 28.95 38.69
C VAL A 14 56.41 30.20 38.05
N THR A 15 55.24 30.04 37.43
CA THR A 15 54.53 31.14 36.78
C THR A 15 53.62 31.86 37.79
N SER A 16 53.20 33.07 37.45
CA SER A 16 52.22 33.79 38.28
C SER A 16 50.90 33.02 38.45
N ALA A 17 50.51 32.19 37.47
CA ALA A 17 49.32 31.36 37.55
C ALA A 17 49.47 30.22 38.57
N ASP A 18 50.66 29.61 38.63
CA ASP A 18 50.97 28.55 39.61
C ASP A 18 50.87 29.08 41.05
N ILE A 19 51.36 30.31 41.27
CA ILE A 19 51.28 31.00 42.57
C ILE A 19 49.82 31.29 42.95
N GLN A 20 48.99 31.75 42.00
CA GLN A 20 47.56 31.99 42.28
C GLN A 20 46.82 30.68 42.57
N HIS A 21 47.12 29.61 41.83
CA HIS A 21 46.54 28.30 42.07
C HIS A 21 46.91 27.76 43.46
N GLU A 22 48.20 27.83 43.82
CA GLU A 22 48.67 27.44 45.15
C GLU A 22 47.99 28.26 46.25
N LYS A 23 47.83 29.57 46.06
CA LYS A 23 47.11 30.43 47.01
C LYS A 23 45.64 30.00 47.17
N VAL A 24 44.92 29.77 46.09
CA VAL A 24 43.53 29.28 46.13
C VAL A 24 43.45 27.92 46.81
N GLU A 25 44.40 27.03 46.55
CA GLU A 25 44.45 25.71 47.17
C GLU A 25 44.71 25.82 48.68
N THR A 26 45.61 26.71 49.11
CA THR A 26 45.87 26.97 50.54
C THR A 26 44.64 27.52 51.25
N GLU A 27 43.95 28.50 50.66
CA GLU A 27 42.71 29.07 51.21
C GLU A 27 41.60 28.02 51.30
N LEU A 28 41.46 27.14 50.31
CA LEU A 28 40.47 26.05 50.32
C LEU A 28 40.80 25.01 51.40
N ARG A 29 42.07 24.63 51.54
CA ARG A 29 42.56 23.71 52.58
C ARG A 29 42.33 24.28 53.97
N GLU A 30 42.60 25.55 54.19
CA GLU A 30 42.33 26.23 55.46
C GLU A 30 40.83 26.27 55.76
N ARG A 31 40.00 26.64 54.78
CA ARG A 31 38.54 26.70 54.96
C ARG A 31 37.89 25.35 55.26
N ILE A 32 38.37 24.29 54.61
CA ILE A 32 37.91 22.91 54.90
C ILE A 32 38.47 22.45 56.25
N GLY A 33 39.71 22.81 56.58
CA GLY A 33 40.34 22.50 57.87
C GLY A 33 39.70 23.20 59.06
N SER A 34 39.11 24.38 58.85
CA SER A 34 38.35 25.14 59.85
C SER A 34 36.88 24.74 59.94
N PHE A 35 36.44 23.72 59.21
CA PHE A 35 35.06 23.26 59.23
C PHE A 35 34.78 22.48 60.52
N HIS A 36 33.77 22.90 61.29
CA HIS A 36 33.35 22.22 62.50
C HIS A 36 32.15 21.32 62.19
N LYS A 37 32.15 20.09 62.73
CA LYS A 37 31.05 19.13 62.50
C LYS A 37 29.74 19.66 63.07
N GLU A 38 29.82 20.51 64.08
CA GLU A 38 28.73 21.20 64.76
C GLU A 38 28.00 22.21 63.85
N ASP A 39 28.64 22.65 62.76
CA ASP A 39 28.04 23.52 61.76
C ASP A 39 27.07 22.76 60.83
N LEU A 40 27.08 21.42 60.86
CA LEU A 40 26.10 20.60 60.16
C LEU A 40 24.77 20.63 60.89
N GLN A 41 23.71 21.00 60.17
CA GLN A 41 22.35 20.85 60.67
C GLN A 41 22.05 19.36 60.91
N HIS A 42 21.57 19.04 62.11
CA HIS A 42 21.11 17.69 62.41
C HIS A 42 19.87 17.37 61.56
N ALA A 43 19.93 16.29 60.79
CA ALA A 43 18.78 15.74 60.08
C ALA A 43 18.32 14.46 60.80
N GLU A 44 17.16 14.52 61.45
CA GLU A 44 16.57 13.36 62.10
C GLU A 44 15.93 12.46 61.05
N THR A 45 16.48 11.26 60.86
CA THR A 45 15.92 10.26 59.94
C THR A 45 14.94 9.37 60.69
N THR A 46 13.65 9.44 60.34
CA THR A 46 12.63 8.53 60.88
C THR A 46 12.44 7.32 59.97
N VAL A 47 12.66 6.11 60.50
CA VAL A 47 12.35 4.84 59.81
C VAL A 47 10.86 4.56 60.00
N LYS A 48 10.06 4.68 58.94
CA LYS A 48 8.63 4.34 58.99
C LYS A 48 8.43 2.83 58.86
N ASN A 49 8.54 2.12 59.99
CA ASN A 49 8.10 0.72 60.09
C ASN A 49 6.58 0.70 60.32
N VAL A 50 5.81 0.72 59.24
CA VAL A 50 4.35 0.57 59.33
C VAL A 50 4.05 -0.91 59.51
N LEU A 51 3.38 -1.25 60.62
CA LEU A 51 2.87 -2.60 60.83
C LEU A 51 1.73 -2.87 59.83
N PRO A 52 1.55 -4.12 59.38
CA PRO A 52 0.41 -4.47 58.54
C PRO A 52 -0.88 -4.05 59.24
N SER A 53 -1.79 -3.45 58.47
CA SER A 53 -3.10 -3.06 58.97
C SER A 53 -3.93 -4.30 59.30
N SER A 54 -5.01 -4.11 60.06
CA SER A 54 -5.96 -5.20 60.30
C SER A 54 -6.55 -5.76 59.00
N ASP A 55 -6.65 -4.95 57.94
CA ASP A 55 -7.23 -5.37 56.67
C ASP A 55 -6.22 -6.15 55.83
N ASP A 56 -4.93 -5.80 55.89
CA ASP A 56 -3.85 -6.59 55.27
C ASP A 56 -3.83 -8.02 55.84
N ILE A 57 -3.92 -8.15 57.16
CA ILE A 57 -3.94 -9.45 57.85
C ILE A 57 -5.19 -10.27 57.46
N LYS A 58 -6.35 -9.63 57.37
CA LYS A 58 -7.59 -10.31 56.95
C LYS A 58 -7.50 -10.79 55.51
N HIS A 59 -6.96 -9.95 54.61
CA HIS A 59 -6.80 -10.30 53.21
C HIS A 59 -5.85 -11.50 53.06
N GLU A 60 -4.69 -11.46 53.72
CA GLU A 60 -3.72 -12.55 53.66
C GLU A 60 -4.30 -13.86 54.22
N LYS A 61 -5.09 -13.79 55.29
CA LYS A 61 -5.80 -14.96 55.82
C LYS A 61 -6.78 -15.56 54.80
N VAL A 62 -7.60 -14.73 54.16
CA VAL A 62 -8.55 -15.19 53.13
C VAL A 62 -7.81 -15.82 51.95
N GLU A 63 -6.70 -15.23 51.51
CA GLU A 63 -5.88 -15.77 50.43
C GLU A 63 -5.27 -17.12 50.80
N SER A 64 -4.75 -17.26 52.02
CA SER A 64 -4.20 -18.53 52.53
C SER A 64 -5.26 -19.62 52.55
N GLU A 65 -6.45 -19.33 53.08
CA GLU A 65 -7.57 -20.29 53.12
C GLU A 65 -8.02 -20.70 51.71
N LEU A 66 -8.06 -19.77 50.76
CA LEU A 66 -8.39 -20.07 49.36
C LEU A 66 -7.35 -20.97 48.70
N ARG A 67 -6.06 -20.68 48.90
CA ARG A 67 -4.95 -21.48 48.37
C ARG A 67 -4.98 -22.90 48.91
N GLU A 68 -5.23 -23.06 50.22
CA GLU A 68 -5.37 -24.38 50.84
C GLU A 68 -6.56 -25.14 50.25
N ARG A 69 -7.74 -24.51 50.15
CA ARG A 69 -8.94 -25.13 49.61
C ARG A 69 -8.78 -25.59 48.14
N ILE A 70 -8.12 -24.78 47.32
CA ILE A 70 -7.83 -25.15 45.92
C ILE A 70 -6.80 -26.28 45.89
N GLY A 71 -5.75 -26.21 46.73
CA GLY A 71 -4.70 -27.22 46.81
C GLY A 71 -5.20 -28.58 47.33
N SER A 72 -6.22 -28.59 48.18
CA SER A 72 -6.85 -29.79 48.72
C SER A 72 -8.02 -30.32 47.87
N PHE A 73 -8.26 -29.77 46.68
CA PHE A 73 -9.38 -30.18 45.84
C PHE A 73 -9.14 -31.58 45.25
N HIS A 74 -10.08 -32.51 45.45
CA HIS A 74 -10.02 -33.84 44.87
C HIS A 74 -10.81 -33.90 43.56
N LYS A 75 -10.18 -34.43 42.51
CA LYS A 75 -10.85 -34.60 41.20
C LYS A 75 -12.10 -35.49 41.30
N ASP A 76 -12.14 -36.40 42.25
CA ASP A 76 -13.28 -37.30 42.49
C ASP A 76 -14.54 -36.57 43.00
N ASP A 77 -14.38 -35.33 43.48
CA ASP A 77 -15.50 -34.44 43.85
C ASP A 77 -16.19 -33.85 42.61
N LEU A 78 -15.61 -33.97 41.42
CA LEU A 78 -16.24 -33.54 40.17
C LEU A 78 -17.35 -34.51 39.78
N HIS A 79 -18.55 -33.96 39.54
CA HIS A 79 -19.63 -34.73 38.94
C HIS A 79 -19.24 -35.21 37.53
N HIS A 80 -19.53 -36.49 37.25
CA HIS A 80 -19.35 -37.04 35.92
C HIS A 80 -20.21 -36.28 34.89
N ALA A 81 -19.58 -35.80 33.83
CA ALA A 81 -20.25 -35.24 32.67
C ALA A 81 -20.16 -36.26 31.52
N GLU A 82 -21.31 -36.80 31.10
CA GLU A 82 -21.38 -37.69 29.94
C GLU A 82 -21.23 -36.88 28.65
N THR A 83 -20.15 -37.11 27.91
CA THR A 83 -19.93 -36.47 26.60
C THR A 83 -20.33 -37.41 25.48
N ALA A 84 -21.41 -37.08 24.77
CA ALA A 84 -21.83 -37.83 23.58
C ALA A 84 -21.05 -37.37 22.33
N VAL A 85 -20.13 -38.21 21.83
CA VAL A 85 -19.48 -38.01 20.53
C VAL A 85 -20.42 -38.52 19.44
N LYS A 86 -21.02 -37.61 18.66
CA LYS A 86 -21.92 -37.97 17.55
C LYS A 86 -21.12 -38.29 16.28
N ASN A 87 -20.64 -39.53 16.18
CA ASN A 87 -20.10 -40.07 14.93
C ASN A 87 -21.24 -40.65 14.09
N VAL A 88 -21.86 -39.83 13.24
CA VAL A 88 -22.89 -40.29 12.31
C VAL A 88 -22.19 -40.98 11.14
N LEU A 89 -22.54 -42.24 10.90
CA LEU A 89 -22.08 -42.96 9.71
C LEU A 89 -22.83 -42.44 8.47
N PRO A 90 -22.22 -42.49 7.27
CA PRO A 90 -22.94 -42.21 6.04
C PRO A 90 -24.21 -43.05 5.95
N SER A 91 -25.29 -42.41 5.53
CA SER A 91 -26.56 -43.08 5.28
C SER A 91 -26.50 -43.89 3.97
N THR A 92 -27.48 -44.77 3.78
CA THR A 92 -27.66 -45.48 2.50
C THR A 92 -27.83 -44.51 1.33
N ASP A 93 -28.47 -43.36 1.57
CA ASP A 93 -28.69 -42.32 0.56
C ASP A 93 -27.37 -41.64 0.18
N ASP A 94 -26.50 -41.34 1.15
CA ASP A 94 -25.18 -40.73 0.89
C ASP A 94 -24.33 -41.64 -0.01
N ILE A 95 -24.31 -42.95 0.31
CA ILE A 95 -23.60 -43.96 -0.49
C ILE A 95 -24.23 -44.12 -1.88
N GLY A 96 -25.56 -44.06 -1.96
CA GLY A 96 -26.29 -44.12 -3.22
C GLY A 96 -25.96 -42.96 -4.15
N GLN A 97 -25.94 -41.73 -3.61
CA GLN A 97 -25.58 -40.53 -4.34
C GLN A 97 -24.13 -40.57 -4.82
N GLU A 98 -23.18 -40.93 -3.94
CA GLU A 98 -21.77 -41.05 -4.31
C GLU A 98 -21.57 -42.06 -5.44
N LYS A 99 -22.21 -43.23 -5.36
CA LYS A 99 -22.14 -44.26 -6.41
C LYS A 99 -22.67 -43.73 -7.74
N GLN A 100 -23.81 -43.03 -7.74
CA GLN A 100 -24.38 -42.45 -8.95
C GLN A 100 -23.46 -41.39 -9.57
N GLU A 101 -22.86 -40.53 -8.74
CA GLU A 101 -21.92 -39.50 -9.20
C GLU A 101 -20.66 -40.11 -9.82
N VAL A 102 -20.09 -41.14 -9.17
CA VAL A 102 -18.92 -41.86 -9.66
C VAL A 102 -19.21 -42.52 -11.01
N GLU A 103 -20.36 -43.16 -11.15
CA GLU A 103 -20.78 -43.80 -12.40
C GLU A 103 -21.00 -42.79 -13.52
N LEU A 104 -21.64 -41.65 -13.22
CA LEU A 104 -21.82 -40.57 -14.18
C LEU A 104 -20.48 -40.00 -14.65
N LYS A 105 -19.58 -39.66 -13.72
CA LYS A 105 -18.24 -39.14 -14.04
C LYS A 105 -17.46 -40.11 -14.93
N LYS A 106 -17.52 -41.40 -14.62
CA LYS A 106 -16.89 -42.44 -15.43
C LYS A 106 -17.48 -42.48 -16.84
N SER A 107 -18.80 -42.48 -16.98
CA SER A 107 -19.44 -42.52 -18.31
C SER A 107 -19.10 -41.30 -19.19
N ILE A 108 -18.96 -40.12 -18.58
CA ILE A 108 -18.53 -38.90 -19.27
C ILE A 108 -17.04 -39.00 -19.66
N SER A 109 -16.19 -39.47 -18.75
CA SER A 109 -14.75 -39.63 -18.99
C SER A 109 -14.47 -40.63 -20.11
N ASP A 110 -15.20 -41.74 -20.12
CA ASP A 110 -15.04 -42.84 -21.10
C ASP A 110 -15.83 -42.56 -22.40
N PHE A 111 -16.52 -41.42 -22.50
CA PHE A 111 -17.36 -41.10 -23.64
C PHE A 111 -16.54 -40.95 -24.93
N ASN A 112 -16.76 -41.87 -25.87
CA ASN A 112 -16.10 -41.81 -27.16
C ASN A 112 -16.77 -40.75 -28.07
N LYS A 113 -16.14 -39.58 -28.22
CA LYS A 113 -16.59 -38.50 -29.11
C LYS A 113 -16.76 -38.94 -30.57
N SER A 114 -16.06 -39.98 -31.03
CA SER A 114 -16.21 -40.51 -32.40
C SER A 114 -17.55 -41.22 -32.64
N SER A 115 -18.29 -41.54 -31.57
CA SER A 115 -19.65 -42.11 -31.66
C SER A 115 -20.73 -41.06 -31.98
N LEU A 116 -20.39 -39.77 -31.93
CA LEU A 116 -21.31 -38.70 -32.30
C LEU A 116 -21.61 -38.73 -33.80
N ASN A 117 -22.88 -38.57 -34.15
CA ASN A 117 -23.30 -38.39 -35.53
C ASN A 117 -22.63 -37.14 -36.12
N LYS A 118 -21.97 -37.29 -37.27
CA LYS A 118 -21.40 -36.16 -38.00
C LYS A 118 -22.51 -35.40 -38.69
N THR A 119 -22.64 -34.12 -38.38
CA THR A 119 -23.50 -33.19 -39.11
C THR A 119 -22.65 -32.41 -40.10
N ASN A 120 -23.07 -32.39 -41.37
CA ASN A 120 -22.45 -31.55 -42.39
C ASN A 120 -23.03 -30.14 -42.29
N THR A 121 -22.24 -29.17 -41.84
CA THR A 121 -22.63 -27.75 -41.81
C THR A 121 -22.21 -27.07 -43.11
N GLN A 122 -23.19 -26.57 -43.88
CA GLN A 122 -22.95 -25.77 -45.07
C GLN A 122 -23.04 -24.28 -44.70
N GLU A 123 -21.89 -23.60 -44.69
CA GLU A 123 -21.85 -22.15 -44.60
C GLU A 123 -22.38 -21.56 -45.92
N LYS A 124 -23.52 -20.86 -45.85
CA LYS A 124 -24.08 -20.16 -47.01
C LYS A 124 -23.30 -18.86 -47.19
N ASN A 125 -22.34 -18.87 -48.11
CA ASN A 125 -21.74 -17.65 -48.66
C ASN A 125 -22.34 -17.40 -50.06
N PRO A 126 -23.57 -16.88 -50.17
CA PRO A 126 -24.18 -16.62 -51.47
C PRO A 126 -23.33 -15.60 -52.22
N LEU A 127 -23.09 -15.88 -53.50
CA LEU A 127 -22.50 -14.88 -54.39
C LEU A 127 -23.42 -13.66 -54.45
N PRO A 128 -22.87 -12.45 -54.65
CA PRO A 128 -23.69 -11.27 -54.88
C PRO A 128 -24.65 -11.53 -56.06
N PRO A 129 -25.91 -11.06 -55.98
CA PRO A 129 -26.87 -11.24 -57.05
C PRO A 129 -26.41 -10.53 -58.32
N THR A 130 -26.86 -11.02 -59.48
CA THR A 130 -26.51 -10.44 -60.79
C THR A 130 -26.75 -8.93 -60.84
N ASP A 131 -27.86 -8.46 -60.28
CA ASP A 131 -28.22 -7.03 -60.22
C ASP A 131 -27.17 -6.19 -59.47
N ALA A 132 -26.55 -6.73 -58.42
CA ALA A 132 -25.50 -6.02 -57.68
C ALA A 132 -24.21 -5.91 -58.50
N ILE A 133 -23.86 -6.95 -59.25
CA ILE A 133 -22.70 -6.97 -60.15
C ILE A 133 -22.92 -6.01 -61.31
N GLU A 134 -24.11 -6.00 -61.90
CA GLU A 134 -24.46 -5.09 -62.99
C GLU A 134 -24.48 -3.63 -62.53
N ALA A 135 -25.00 -3.37 -61.33
CA ALA A 135 -24.98 -2.04 -60.72
C ALA A 135 -23.54 -1.54 -60.49
N GLU A 136 -22.67 -2.38 -59.92
CA GLU A 136 -21.26 -2.06 -59.68
C GLU A 136 -20.51 -1.82 -61.01
N LYS A 137 -20.74 -2.66 -62.02
CA LYS A 137 -20.14 -2.51 -63.34
C LYS A 137 -20.54 -1.18 -63.99
N LYS A 138 -21.84 -0.84 -63.94
CA LYS A 138 -22.35 0.42 -64.46
C LYS A 138 -21.77 1.63 -63.72
N GLU A 139 -21.64 1.55 -62.40
CA GLU A 139 -21.02 2.61 -61.61
C GLU A 139 -19.54 2.80 -61.99
N ASN A 140 -18.79 1.71 -62.12
CA ASN A 140 -17.38 1.75 -62.53
C ASN A 140 -17.20 2.32 -63.94
N GLU A 141 -18.05 1.93 -64.90
CA GLU A 141 -18.04 2.49 -66.25
C GLU A 141 -18.36 4.00 -66.26
N PHE A 142 -19.32 4.42 -65.44
CA PHE A 142 -19.68 5.83 -65.30
C PHE A 142 -18.53 6.65 -64.70
N ARG A 143 -17.93 6.17 -63.60
CA ARG A 143 -16.76 6.81 -62.97
C ARG A 143 -15.60 6.93 -63.96
N SER A 144 -15.28 5.84 -64.67
CA SER A 144 -14.21 5.82 -65.67
C SER A 144 -14.46 6.80 -66.82
N SER A 145 -15.73 6.95 -67.24
CA SER A 145 -16.11 7.89 -68.30
C SER A 145 -15.92 9.35 -67.89
N ILE A 146 -16.19 9.69 -66.63
CA ILE A 146 -15.96 11.03 -66.09
C ILE A 146 -14.46 11.31 -65.95
N GLU A 147 -13.70 10.37 -65.37
CA GLU A 147 -12.26 10.50 -65.18
C GLU A 147 -11.51 10.63 -66.51
N GLY A 148 -11.94 9.87 -67.53
CA GLY A 148 -11.36 9.89 -68.86
C GLY A 148 -11.88 11.01 -69.78
N PHE A 149 -12.81 11.87 -69.33
CA PHE A 149 -13.44 12.84 -70.22
C PHE A 149 -12.43 13.91 -70.70
N PRO A 150 -12.15 13.98 -72.01
CA PRO A 150 -11.20 14.95 -72.54
C PRO A 150 -11.81 16.35 -72.51
N LYS A 151 -11.40 17.17 -71.54
CA LYS A 151 -11.88 18.55 -71.37
C LYS A 151 -11.78 19.41 -72.64
N GLY A 152 -10.85 19.10 -73.54
CA GLY A 152 -10.70 19.76 -74.84
C GLY A 152 -11.85 19.52 -75.83
N GLN A 153 -12.74 18.56 -75.57
CA GLN A 153 -13.98 18.35 -76.37
C GLN A 153 -15.12 19.27 -75.94
N LEU A 154 -14.97 20.03 -74.86
CA LEU A 154 -15.96 21.04 -74.49
C LEU A 154 -15.99 22.13 -75.57
N LYS A 155 -17.19 22.46 -76.05
CA LYS A 155 -17.36 23.53 -77.02
C LYS A 155 -16.92 24.85 -76.38
N PRO A 156 -16.03 25.63 -77.01
CA PRO A 156 -15.70 26.96 -76.53
C PRO A 156 -16.98 27.80 -76.59
N THR A 157 -17.34 28.39 -75.46
CA THR A 157 -18.46 29.32 -75.35
C THR A 157 -17.90 30.66 -74.90
N GLU A 158 -18.28 31.73 -75.58
CA GLU A 158 -17.90 33.07 -75.18
C GLU A 158 -18.78 33.49 -74.00
N THR A 159 -18.19 33.66 -72.83
CA THR A 159 -18.88 34.15 -71.64
C THR A 159 -18.82 35.66 -71.63
N ALA A 160 -19.94 36.33 -71.87
CA ALA A 160 -20.04 37.78 -71.70
C ALA A 160 -20.22 38.12 -70.21
N GLU A 161 -19.10 38.37 -69.52
CA GLU A 161 -19.12 38.90 -68.16
C GLU A 161 -19.38 40.41 -68.24
N LYS A 162 -20.59 40.86 -67.88
CA LYS A 162 -20.94 42.28 -67.86
C LYS A 162 -20.28 42.99 -66.67
N ASN A 163 -18.98 43.26 -66.79
CA ASN A 163 -18.29 44.21 -65.93
C ASN A 163 -18.42 45.61 -66.52
N VAL A 164 -19.62 46.21 -66.38
CA VAL A 164 -19.82 47.62 -66.76
C VAL A 164 -19.21 48.48 -65.67
N LEU A 165 -18.18 49.27 -66.02
CA LEU A 165 -17.68 50.29 -65.11
C LEU A 165 -18.81 51.32 -64.89
N PRO A 166 -19.06 51.76 -63.64
CA PRO A 166 -20.06 52.78 -63.36
C PRO A 166 -19.85 54.00 -64.27
N THR A 167 -20.93 54.50 -64.88
CA THR A 167 -20.88 55.70 -65.72
C THR A 167 -20.64 56.95 -64.87
N LYS A 168 -20.28 58.07 -65.49
CA LYS A 168 -20.11 59.32 -64.74
C LYS A 168 -21.42 59.76 -64.09
N GLU A 169 -22.55 59.52 -64.75
CA GLU A 169 -23.88 59.73 -64.18
C GLU A 169 -24.08 58.86 -62.94
N ASP A 170 -23.70 57.58 -62.99
CA ASP A 170 -23.79 56.67 -61.83
C ASP A 170 -22.91 57.17 -60.66
N ILE A 171 -21.72 57.71 -60.95
CA ILE A 171 -20.79 58.25 -59.94
C ILE A 171 -21.30 59.58 -59.38
N GLU A 172 -21.83 60.47 -60.21
CA GLU A 172 -22.34 61.77 -59.80
C GLU A 172 -23.63 61.65 -58.99
N ALA A 173 -24.52 60.73 -59.37
CA ALA A 173 -25.70 60.39 -58.57
C ALA A 173 -25.30 59.89 -57.16
N ASP A 174 -24.28 59.03 -57.06
CA ASP A 174 -23.77 58.55 -55.76
C ASP A 174 -23.09 59.66 -54.95
N LYS A 175 -22.45 60.64 -55.62
CA LYS A 175 -21.79 61.77 -54.97
C LYS A 175 -22.75 62.86 -54.51
N ALA A 176 -23.88 63.04 -55.20
CA ALA A 176 -24.94 63.97 -54.82
C ALA A 176 -25.91 63.38 -53.78
N GLY A 177 -25.94 62.05 -53.65
CA GLY A 177 -26.71 61.30 -52.65
C GLY A 177 -26.02 61.14 -51.29
N LYS A 178 -24.93 61.86 -51.02
CA LYS A 178 -24.25 61.93 -49.72
C LYS A 178 -24.27 63.33 -49.12
#